data_AF-A0A7I4YGC0-F1
#
_entry.id   AF-A0A7I4YGC0-F1
#
_cell.length_a   1.000
_cell.length_b   1.000
_cell.length_c   1.000
_cell.angle_alpha   90.00
_cell.angle_beta   90.00
_cell.angle_gamma   90.00
#
_symmetry.space_group_name_H-M   'P 1'
#
loop_
_entity.id
_entity.type
_entity.pdbx_description
1 polymer ?
#
loop_
_entity_poly.entity_id
_entity_poly.type
_entity_poly.pdbx_seq_one_letter_code
_entity_poly.pdbx_strand_id
1 'polypeptide(L)'
;MFSAITLLLLAFTCDYIYGNYLDINECFVELPNFQLTVDSMAVESVEFKDDCLRACLRSFLRGKPCAGAEHRPKDNACVLSEKTGERRLNNEPKTGSYFENVCARPQEGGRLEARLTGYRGGEGILEMAQRKGQNPKLLAIMTGLQENRNFHLIYAPDVELTSCYKAGLLKDHKGKKLITIDSDSRGMAIQPWTEVDFHILDDAVIDKVILVVEAGTSNVVDCGKLQIHGNVSDWQRAMNGSPSTLRVTVTYFVALLVALLIFA
;
A
#
# COMPACT_ATOMS: atom_id res chain seq x y z
N MET A 1 6.27 26.87 -52.93
CA MET A 1 5.87 25.45 -52.97
C MET A 1 6.67 24.74 -51.89
N PHE A 2 6.26 24.87 -50.64
CA PHE A 2 5.20 24.09 -49.95
C PHE A 2 5.60 22.64 -49.69
N SER A 3 5.68 22.36 -48.37
CA SER A 3 5.58 21.06 -47.71
C SER A 3 6.84 20.21 -47.59
N ALA A 4 7.74 20.62 -46.70
CA ALA A 4 8.64 19.72 -45.98
C ALA A 4 8.51 19.83 -44.44
N ILE A 5 7.50 20.57 -43.95
CA ILE A 5 7.32 20.92 -42.51
C ILE A 5 6.07 20.25 -41.90
N THR A 6 5.38 19.35 -42.61
CA THR A 6 4.08 18.83 -42.10
C THR A 6 3.89 17.35 -42.35
N LEU A 7 4.93 16.55 -42.08
CA LEU A 7 4.73 15.18 -41.60
C LEU A 7 5.35 15.06 -40.20
N LEU A 8 4.87 15.94 -39.32
CA LEU A 8 4.61 15.57 -37.94
C LEU A 8 3.52 14.47 -37.98
N LEU A 9 3.91 13.26 -38.38
CA LEU A 9 3.32 12.06 -37.79
C LEU A 9 3.69 12.21 -36.31
N LEU A 10 2.92 12.86 -35.44
CA LEU A 10 1.64 12.35 -34.94
C LEU A 10 1.62 10.81 -34.94
N ALA A 11 2.75 10.21 -34.57
CA ALA A 11 2.75 9.17 -33.56
C ALA A 11 2.13 9.81 -32.32
N PHE A 12 0.79 9.91 -32.33
CA PHE A 12 0.03 9.69 -31.13
C PHE A 12 0.49 8.31 -30.65
N THR A 13 1.52 8.30 -29.81
CA THR A 13 1.58 7.32 -28.74
C THR A 13 0.31 7.60 -27.96
N CYS A 14 -0.78 6.98 -28.42
CA CYS A 14 -1.88 6.65 -27.56
C CYS A 14 -1.22 5.73 -26.55
N ASP A 15 -0.65 6.33 -25.50
CA ASP A 15 -0.26 5.64 -24.28
C ASP A 15 -1.58 5.17 -23.69
N TYR A 16 -2.12 4.12 -24.30
CA TYR A 16 -3.14 3.28 -23.74
C TYR A 16 -2.41 2.55 -22.62
N ILE A 17 -2.27 3.26 -21.50
CA ILE A 17 -1.88 2.67 -20.22
C ILE A 17 -3.00 1.69 -19.93
N TYR A 18 -2.82 0.44 -20.37
CA TYR A 18 -3.47 -0.70 -19.75
C TYR A 18 -3.06 -0.61 -18.29
N GLY A 19 -3.92 0.00 -17.47
CA GLY A 19 -3.87 -0.20 -16.04
C GLY A 19 -3.95 -1.71 -15.84
N ASN A 20 -2.91 -2.30 -15.26
CA ASN A 20 -2.96 -3.69 -14.83
C ASN A 20 -3.97 -3.72 -13.68
N TYR A 21 -5.25 -3.84 -14.05
CA TYR A 21 -6.34 -4.03 -13.12
C TYR A 21 -6.01 -5.26 -12.28
N LEU A 22 -5.70 -5.03 -11.00
CA LEU A 22 -5.50 -6.12 -10.08
C LEU A 22 -6.89 -6.58 -9.65
N ASP A 23 -7.27 -7.79 -10.08
CA ASP A 23 -8.44 -8.44 -9.52
C ASP A 23 -8.21 -8.64 -8.02
N ILE A 24 -9.15 -8.18 -7.20
CA ILE A 24 -9.12 -8.32 -5.75
C ILE A 24 -8.89 -9.77 -5.31
N ASN A 25 -9.35 -10.75 -6.09
CA ASN A 25 -9.12 -12.16 -5.82
C ASN A 25 -7.62 -12.53 -5.88
N GLU A 26 -6.81 -11.83 -6.67
CA GLU A 26 -5.35 -12.04 -6.74
C GLU A 26 -4.65 -11.63 -5.44
N CYS A 27 -5.31 -10.84 -4.59
CA CYS A 27 -4.81 -10.54 -3.25
C CYS A 27 -4.97 -11.66 -2.24
N PHE A 28 -5.67 -12.74 -2.61
CA PHE A 28 -6.00 -13.80 -1.69
C PHE A 28 -5.62 -15.17 -2.23
N VAL A 29 -5.00 -15.97 -1.36
CA VAL A 29 -4.69 -17.37 -1.66
C VAL A 29 -5.60 -18.26 -0.82
N GLU A 30 -6.41 -19.10 -1.47
CA GLU A 30 -7.19 -20.12 -0.78
C GLU A 30 -6.26 -21.22 -0.26
N LEU A 31 -6.28 -21.48 1.04
CA LEU A 31 -5.50 -22.55 1.66
C LEU A 31 -6.47 -23.61 2.23
N PRO A 32 -6.71 -24.72 1.51
CA PRO A 32 -7.81 -25.65 1.83
C PRO A 32 -7.66 -26.38 3.17
N ASN A 33 -6.42 -26.54 3.64
CA ASN A 33 -6.06 -27.23 4.89
C ASN A 33 -5.75 -26.27 6.04
N PHE A 34 -6.13 -25.00 5.92
CA PHE A 34 -5.92 -23.99 6.94
C PHE A 34 -7.25 -23.49 7.51
N GLN A 35 -7.19 -22.92 8.71
CA GLN A 35 -8.30 -22.26 9.39
C GLN A 35 -7.81 -21.02 10.12
N LEU A 36 -8.76 -20.16 10.51
CA LEU A 36 -8.42 -19.02 11.37
C LEU A 36 -7.97 -19.52 12.75
N THR A 37 -6.99 -18.82 13.32
CA THR A 37 -6.70 -18.95 14.75
C THR A 37 -7.92 -18.53 15.57
N VAL A 38 -8.10 -19.12 16.75
CA VAL A 38 -9.25 -18.93 17.67
C VAL A 38 -9.59 -17.45 17.93
N ASP A 39 -8.60 -16.54 17.83
CA ASP A 39 -8.81 -15.09 17.90
C ASP A 39 -9.36 -14.54 16.57
N SER A 40 -10.69 -14.54 16.41
CA SER A 40 -11.36 -13.80 15.34
C SER A 40 -11.46 -12.31 15.69
N MET A 41 -11.12 -11.45 14.74
CA MET A 41 -11.14 -9.99 14.87
C MET A 41 -12.55 -9.40 14.69
N ALA A 42 -13.30 -9.96 13.74
CA ALA A 42 -14.64 -9.52 13.37
C ALA A 42 -15.39 -10.65 12.67
N VAL A 43 -16.71 -10.60 12.73
CA VAL A 43 -17.61 -11.45 11.94
C VAL A 43 -18.55 -10.52 11.18
N GLU A 44 -18.51 -10.60 9.86
CA GLU A 44 -19.33 -9.79 8.95
C GLU A 44 -20.38 -10.70 8.30
N SER A 45 -21.62 -10.22 8.17
CA SER A 45 -22.67 -10.99 7.47
C SER A 45 -22.53 -10.79 5.97
N VAL A 46 -22.16 -11.85 5.26
CA VAL A 46 -21.97 -11.82 3.81
C VAL A 46 -22.42 -13.14 3.19
N GLU A 47 -23.01 -13.05 2.00
CA GLU A 47 -23.42 -14.22 1.22
C GLU A 47 -22.28 -14.72 0.34
N PHE A 48 -21.59 -13.81 -0.35
CA PHE A 48 -20.63 -14.15 -1.37
C PHE A 48 -19.17 -14.09 -0.89
N LYS A 49 -18.34 -14.98 -1.43
CA LYS A 49 -16.88 -15.02 -1.20
C LYS A 49 -16.25 -13.64 -1.43
N ASP A 50 -16.62 -13.01 -2.53
CA ASP A 50 -16.09 -11.73 -2.99
C ASP A 50 -16.39 -10.57 -2.01
N ASP A 51 -17.55 -10.59 -1.35
CA ASP A 51 -17.87 -9.66 -0.26
C ASP A 51 -17.04 -9.92 1.00
N CYS A 52 -16.75 -11.19 1.31
CA CYS A 52 -15.87 -11.57 2.41
C CYS A 52 -14.44 -11.03 2.21
N LEU A 53 -13.88 -11.20 1.00
CA LEU A 53 -12.55 -10.70 0.67
C LEU A 53 -12.49 -9.16 0.70
N ARG A 54 -13.53 -8.48 0.21
CA ARG A 54 -13.66 -7.02 0.35
C ARG A 54 -13.77 -6.57 1.80
N ALA A 55 -14.49 -7.30 2.65
CA ALA A 55 -14.59 -6.99 4.06
C ALA A 55 -13.22 -7.06 4.76
N CYS A 56 -12.41 -8.06 4.41
CA CYS A 56 -11.02 -8.17 4.88
C CYS A 56 -10.18 -6.94 4.46
N LEU A 57 -10.27 -6.48 3.21
CA LEU A 57 -9.52 -5.28 2.79
C LEU A 57 -10.06 -3.99 3.45
N ARG A 58 -11.38 -3.86 3.64
CA ARG A 58 -11.99 -2.71 4.33
C ARG A 58 -11.60 -2.62 5.80
N SER A 59 -11.25 -3.73 6.46
CA SER A 59 -10.85 -3.69 7.87
C SER A 59 -9.59 -2.85 8.10
N PHE A 60 -8.71 -2.74 7.09
CA PHE A 60 -7.54 -1.87 7.11
C PHE A 60 -7.93 -0.39 7.30
N LEU A 61 -9.00 0.05 6.63
CA LEU A 61 -9.52 1.42 6.76
C LEU A 61 -9.94 1.72 8.21
N ARG A 62 -10.42 0.70 8.91
CA ARG A 62 -10.82 0.75 10.33
C ARG A 62 -9.65 0.55 11.30
N GLY A 63 -8.41 0.50 10.80
CA GLY A 63 -7.21 0.32 11.62
C GLY A 63 -7.01 -1.10 12.15
N LYS A 64 -7.70 -2.09 11.58
CA LYS A 64 -7.56 -3.50 11.97
C LYS A 64 -7.07 -4.32 10.76
N PRO A 65 -5.76 -4.52 10.59
CA PRO A 65 -5.21 -5.14 9.39
C PRO A 65 -5.62 -6.61 9.31
N CYS A 66 -6.35 -6.99 8.26
CA CYS A 66 -6.78 -8.38 8.06
C CYS A 66 -5.69 -9.18 7.33
N ALA A 67 -5.14 -10.18 8.03
CA ALA A 67 -4.18 -11.13 7.47
C ALA A 67 -4.86 -12.34 6.82
N GLY A 68 -6.11 -12.66 7.20
CA GLY A 68 -6.87 -13.72 6.57
C GLY A 68 -8.36 -13.66 6.89
N ALA A 69 -9.14 -14.34 6.04
CA ALA A 69 -10.59 -14.40 6.15
C ALA A 69 -11.10 -15.83 5.93
N GLU A 70 -12.15 -16.23 6.63
CA GLU A 70 -12.87 -17.48 6.41
C GLU A 70 -14.29 -17.19 5.95
N HIS A 71 -14.62 -17.59 4.73
CA HIS A 71 -15.97 -17.49 4.19
C HIS A 71 -16.77 -18.73 4.57
N ARG A 72 -17.87 -18.52 5.29
CA ARG A 72 -18.81 -19.54 5.78
C ARG A 72 -20.17 -19.36 5.10
N PRO A 73 -20.36 -19.92 3.89
CA PRO A 73 -21.59 -19.71 3.12
C PRO A 73 -22.84 -20.28 3.81
N LYS A 74 -22.70 -21.33 4.63
CA LYS A 74 -23.83 -21.92 5.37
C LYS A 74 -24.38 -20.98 6.46
N ASP A 75 -23.53 -20.12 6.99
CA ASP A 75 -23.86 -19.21 8.09
C ASP A 75 -24.05 -17.77 7.59
N ASN A 76 -23.96 -17.52 6.29
CA ASN A 76 -23.88 -16.18 5.68
C ASN A 76 -22.89 -15.27 6.42
N ALA A 77 -21.70 -15.81 6.70
CA ALA A 77 -20.71 -15.16 7.54
C ALA A 77 -19.32 -15.13 6.87
N CYS A 78 -18.60 -14.06 7.16
CA CYS A 78 -17.17 -13.92 6.92
C CYS A 78 -16.48 -13.60 8.22
N VAL A 79 -15.58 -14.49 8.64
CA VAL A 79 -14.79 -14.29 9.86
C VAL A 79 -13.44 -13.73 9.45
N LEU A 80 -13.03 -12.62 10.05
CA LEU A 80 -11.77 -11.95 9.74
C LEU A 80 -10.76 -12.18 10.87
N SER A 81 -9.46 -12.21 10.56
CA SER A 81 -8.39 -12.27 11.56
C SER A 81 -7.21 -11.38 11.19
N GLU A 82 -6.56 -10.84 12.22
CA GLU A 82 -5.29 -10.10 12.12
C GLU A 82 -4.07 -11.04 12.02
N LYS A 83 -4.28 -12.34 12.24
CA LYS A 83 -3.24 -13.37 12.17
C LYS A 83 -3.43 -14.24 10.92
N THR A 84 -2.32 -14.78 10.42
CA THR A 84 -2.36 -15.81 9.39
C THR A 84 -2.96 -17.10 9.96
N GLY A 85 -3.52 -17.92 9.09
CA GLY A 85 -4.19 -19.14 9.49
C GLY A 85 -3.22 -20.20 9.98
N GLU A 86 -3.73 -21.17 10.71
CA GLU A 86 -3.01 -22.35 11.13
C GLU A 86 -3.47 -23.59 10.35
N ARG A 87 -2.60 -24.60 10.25
CA ARG A 87 -2.97 -25.87 9.63
C ARG A 87 -4.03 -26.54 10.49
N ARG A 88 -5.10 -27.00 9.83
CA ARG A 88 -6.13 -27.81 10.47
C ARG A 88 -5.55 -29.07 11.05
N LEU A 89 -6.04 -29.43 12.25
CA LEU A 89 -5.88 -30.77 12.79
C LEU A 89 -6.86 -31.69 12.07
N ASN A 90 -6.42 -32.91 11.72
CA ASN A 90 -7.14 -33.86 10.85
C ASN A 90 -8.57 -34.25 11.29
N ASN A 91 -9.02 -33.83 12.47
CA ASN A 91 -10.31 -34.21 13.06
C ASN A 91 -11.33 -33.06 13.15
N GLU A 92 -10.99 -31.84 12.76
CA GLU A 92 -11.92 -30.71 12.86
C GLU A 92 -12.80 -30.58 11.60
N PRO A 93 -14.13 -30.43 11.76
CA PRO A 93 -15.04 -30.27 10.63
C PRO A 93 -14.78 -28.94 9.91
N LYS A 94 -14.72 -28.98 8.57
CA LYS A 94 -14.55 -27.79 7.74
C LYS A 94 -15.78 -26.87 7.89
N THR A 95 -15.59 -25.74 8.54
CA THR A 95 -16.58 -24.66 8.75
C THR A 95 -16.73 -23.75 7.53
N GLY A 96 -15.64 -23.52 6.80
CA GLY A 96 -15.60 -22.63 5.64
C GLY A 96 -14.33 -22.78 4.79
N SER A 97 -14.20 -21.90 3.79
CA SER A 97 -12.98 -21.76 3.00
C SER A 97 -12.14 -20.61 3.56
N TYR A 98 -10.86 -20.90 3.84
CA TYR A 98 -9.90 -19.94 4.38
C TYR A 98 -9.06 -19.32 3.26
N PHE A 99 -8.91 -18.01 3.33
CA PHE A 99 -8.17 -17.18 2.38
C PHE A 99 -7.14 -16.34 3.12
N GLU A 100 -5.88 -16.44 2.72
CA GLU A 100 -4.80 -15.60 3.26
C GLU A 100 -4.63 -14.34 2.42
N ASN A 101 -4.54 -13.17 3.05
CA ASN A 101 -4.28 -11.89 2.38
C ASN A 101 -2.77 -11.75 2.11
N VAL A 102 -2.38 -11.81 0.84
CA VAL A 102 -0.98 -11.71 0.43
C VAL A 102 -0.58 -10.31 -0.01
N CYS A 103 -1.53 -9.47 -0.41
CA CYS A 103 -1.27 -8.11 -0.89
C CYS A 103 -0.81 -7.16 0.21
N ALA A 104 -1.33 -7.32 1.43
CA ALA A 104 -1.11 -6.38 2.53
C ALA A 104 -0.23 -6.94 3.67
N ARG A 105 0.64 -7.92 3.36
CA ARG A 105 1.61 -8.46 4.34
C ARG A 105 2.55 -7.35 4.83
N PRO A 106 2.69 -7.13 6.15
CA PRO A 106 3.51 -6.04 6.68
C PRO A 106 4.95 -6.05 6.12
N GLN A 107 5.46 -4.88 5.78
CA GLN A 107 6.84 -4.71 5.32
C GLN A 107 7.73 -4.23 6.47
N GLU A 108 8.98 -4.69 6.49
CA GLU A 108 9.99 -4.20 7.44
C GLU A 108 10.55 -2.84 7.02
N GLY A 109 11.05 -2.08 7.99
CA GLY A 109 11.69 -0.79 7.80
C GLY A 109 10.93 0.35 8.49
N GLY A 110 11.26 1.58 8.12
CA GLY A 110 10.51 2.76 8.57
C GLY A 110 9.21 2.83 7.81
N ARG A 111 8.09 3.06 8.52
CA ARG A 111 6.75 3.04 7.95
C ARG A 111 6.04 4.37 8.11
N LEU A 112 5.40 4.82 7.05
CA LEU A 112 4.46 5.93 7.05
C LEU A 112 3.08 5.43 6.63
N GLU A 113 2.03 6.01 7.20
CA GLU A 113 0.63 5.80 6.81
C GLU A 113 -0.01 7.17 6.55
N ALA A 114 -0.79 7.27 5.48
CA ALA A 114 -1.78 8.31 5.28
C ALA A 114 -3.17 7.70 5.28
N ARG A 115 -4.02 8.19 6.18
CA ARG A 115 -5.47 7.95 6.14
C ARG A 115 -6.09 8.96 5.19
N LEU A 116 -6.64 8.45 4.10
CA LEU A 116 -7.23 9.23 3.03
C LEU A 116 -8.73 9.32 3.30
N THR A 117 -9.26 10.54 3.30
CA THR A 117 -10.69 10.79 3.43
C THR A 117 -11.12 11.67 2.28
N GLY A 118 -12.26 11.32 1.68
CA GLY A 118 -12.89 12.00 0.56
C GLY A 118 -14.06 12.87 0.96
N TYR A 119 -14.33 13.93 0.19
CA TYR A 119 -15.52 14.77 0.40
C TYR A 119 -16.84 14.00 0.14
N ARG A 120 -16.82 12.94 -0.68
CA ARG A 120 -18.01 12.13 -1.03
C ARG A 120 -18.09 10.80 -0.26
N GLY A 121 -17.39 10.68 0.86
CA GLY A 121 -17.36 9.45 1.65
C GLY A 121 -16.39 8.37 1.12
N GLY A 122 -15.48 8.75 0.21
CA GLY A 122 -14.32 7.93 -0.12
C GLY A 122 -13.42 7.77 1.10
N GLU A 123 -12.91 6.56 1.30
CA GLU A 123 -11.99 6.24 2.39
C GLU A 123 -10.85 5.40 1.85
N GLY A 124 -9.64 5.67 2.32
CA GLY A 124 -8.47 4.92 1.91
C GLY A 124 -7.37 4.91 2.95
N ILE A 125 -6.47 3.95 2.80
CA ILE A 125 -5.16 3.98 3.43
C ILE A 125 -4.10 3.92 2.35
N LEU A 126 -3.04 4.70 2.56
CA LEU A 126 -1.79 4.57 1.83
C LEU A 126 -0.70 4.32 2.85
N GLU A 127 -0.02 3.19 2.74
CA GLU A 127 1.15 2.89 3.55
C GLU A 127 2.41 2.87 2.69
N MET A 128 3.50 3.35 3.26
CA MET A 128 4.83 3.22 2.66
C MET A 128 5.79 2.62 3.67
N ALA A 129 6.68 1.75 3.20
CA ALA A 129 7.70 1.12 4.02
C ALA A 129 9.05 1.14 3.30
N GLN A 130 10.11 1.48 4.03
CA GLN A 130 11.45 1.57 3.44
C GLN A 130 12.52 1.09 4.41
N ARG A 131 13.42 0.26 3.88
CA ARG A 131 14.72 -0.04 4.51
C ARG A 131 15.78 0.91 3.95
N LYS A 132 16.73 1.34 4.79
CA LYS A 132 17.81 2.22 4.38
C LYS A 132 18.59 1.64 3.19
N GLY A 133 18.75 2.44 2.14
CA GLY A 133 19.46 2.04 0.91
C GLY A 133 18.62 1.27 -0.11
N GLN A 134 17.32 1.07 0.15
CA GLN A 134 16.35 0.50 -0.81
C GLN A 134 15.30 1.54 -1.18
N ASN A 135 14.62 1.35 -2.31
CA ASN A 135 13.42 2.12 -2.64
C ASN A 135 12.27 1.75 -1.70
N PRO A 136 11.37 2.68 -1.35
CA PRO A 136 10.18 2.40 -0.59
C PRO A 136 9.23 1.52 -1.41
N LYS A 137 8.49 0.68 -0.69
CA LYS A 137 7.30 0.02 -1.21
C LYS A 137 6.06 0.77 -0.73
N LEU A 138 5.05 0.82 -1.57
CA LEU A 138 3.76 1.47 -1.32
C LEU A 138 2.63 0.44 -1.41
N LEU A 139 1.74 0.46 -0.42
CA LEU A 139 0.44 -0.22 -0.40
C LEU A 139 -0.64 0.85 -0.44
N ALA A 140 -1.67 0.66 -1.26
CA ALA A 140 -2.87 1.50 -1.20
C ALA A 140 -4.11 0.61 -1.20
N ILE A 141 -5.07 0.91 -0.32
CA ILE A 141 -6.39 0.27 -0.28
C ILE A 141 -7.40 1.40 -0.16
N MET A 142 -8.32 1.48 -1.12
CA MET A 142 -9.30 2.56 -1.19
C MET A 142 -10.68 2.04 -1.54
N THR A 143 -11.74 2.69 -1.04
CA THR A 143 -13.14 2.36 -1.33
C THR A 143 -13.95 3.63 -1.53
N GLY A 144 -15.05 3.54 -2.28
CA GLY A 144 -15.93 4.68 -2.55
C GLY A 144 -15.43 5.58 -3.69
N LEU A 145 -14.49 5.08 -4.50
CA LEU A 145 -14.05 5.73 -5.71
C LEU A 145 -15.08 5.57 -6.83
N GLN A 146 -15.02 6.43 -7.86
CA GLN A 146 -15.76 6.15 -9.08
C GLN A 146 -15.28 4.84 -9.71
N GLU A 147 -16.20 4.00 -10.17
CA GLU A 147 -15.93 2.66 -10.70
C GLU A 147 -15.19 2.69 -12.04
N ASN A 148 -14.28 1.73 -12.26
CA ASN A 148 -13.56 1.53 -13.52
C ASN A 148 -12.81 2.79 -13.99
N ARG A 149 -12.17 3.50 -13.05
CA ARG A 149 -11.40 4.72 -13.29
C ARG A 149 -9.97 4.60 -12.79
N ASN A 150 -9.08 5.34 -13.42
CA ASN A 150 -7.70 5.48 -12.98
C ASN A 150 -7.57 6.69 -12.05
N PHE A 151 -6.74 6.55 -11.01
CA PHE A 151 -6.42 7.59 -10.05
C PHE A 151 -4.90 7.69 -9.87
N HIS A 152 -4.40 8.91 -9.67
CA HIS A 152 -3.01 9.17 -9.37
C HIS A 152 -2.86 9.46 -7.88
N LEU A 153 -1.96 8.73 -7.23
CA LEU A 153 -1.50 9.04 -5.89
C LEU A 153 -0.34 10.03 -6.02
N ILE A 154 -0.49 11.22 -5.45
CA ILE A 154 0.44 12.34 -5.62
C ILE A 154 0.89 12.84 -4.25
N TYR A 155 2.19 12.89 -4.03
CA TYR A 155 2.80 13.57 -2.90
C TYR A 155 2.84 15.08 -3.16
N ALA A 156 2.23 15.87 -2.27
CA ALA A 156 2.08 17.31 -2.41
C ALA A 156 2.56 18.03 -1.13
N PRO A 157 3.85 18.36 -1.01
CA PRO A 157 4.45 18.87 0.22
C PRO A 157 4.02 20.30 0.59
N ASP A 158 3.54 21.06 -0.39
CA ASP A 158 3.15 22.47 -0.27
C ASP A 158 1.64 22.65 -0.06
N VAL A 159 0.89 21.54 -0.01
CA VAL A 159 -0.56 21.56 0.17
C VAL A 159 -0.90 21.34 1.64
N GLU A 160 -1.76 22.20 2.17
CA GLU A 160 -2.36 21.99 3.48
C GLU A 160 -3.57 21.05 3.38
N LEU A 161 -3.73 20.14 4.35
CA LEU A 161 -4.83 19.16 4.37
C LEU A 161 -6.21 19.83 4.31
N THR A 162 -6.40 20.96 5.00
CA THR A 162 -7.65 21.73 5.02
C THR A 162 -8.01 22.34 3.65
N SER A 163 -7.04 22.40 2.74
CA SER A 163 -7.15 23.04 1.44
C SER A 163 -7.14 22.05 0.27
N CYS A 164 -7.11 20.73 0.54
CA CYS A 164 -6.91 19.72 -0.51
C CYS A 164 -8.05 19.64 -1.54
N TYR A 165 -9.22 20.21 -1.24
CA TYR A 165 -10.38 20.27 -2.13
C TYR A 165 -10.58 21.64 -2.81
N LYS A 166 -9.63 22.58 -2.63
CA LYS A 166 -9.74 23.89 -3.28
C LYS A 166 -9.57 23.74 -4.79
N ALA A 167 -10.41 24.46 -5.54
CA ALA A 167 -10.29 24.53 -6.99
C ALA A 167 -8.91 25.08 -7.40
N GLY A 168 -8.31 24.51 -8.44
CA GLY A 168 -7.03 24.98 -8.98
C GLY A 168 -5.77 24.43 -8.27
N LEU A 169 -5.91 23.67 -7.19
CA LEU A 169 -4.79 23.18 -6.37
C LEU A 169 -3.61 22.60 -7.18
N LEU A 170 -3.89 21.76 -8.17
CA LEU A 170 -2.85 21.08 -8.94
C LEU A 170 -2.18 21.98 -10.00
N LYS A 171 -2.72 23.16 -10.29
CA LYS A 171 -2.08 24.16 -11.15
C LYS A 171 -1.06 24.99 -10.37
N ASP A 172 -1.34 25.21 -9.10
CA ASP A 172 -0.55 26.10 -8.23
C ASP A 172 0.56 25.37 -7.48
N HIS A 173 0.47 24.04 -7.34
CA HIS A 173 1.42 23.22 -6.59
C HIS A 173 2.09 22.15 -7.45
N LYS A 174 3.41 21.98 -7.26
CA LYS A 174 4.18 20.91 -7.90
C LYS A 174 4.14 19.65 -7.03
N GLY A 175 3.21 18.74 -7.33
CA GLY A 175 3.17 17.41 -6.72
C GLY A 175 4.07 16.41 -7.44
N LYS A 176 4.61 15.42 -6.72
CA LYS A 176 5.26 14.24 -7.31
C LYS A 176 4.26 13.08 -7.38
N LYS A 177 3.96 12.60 -8.59
CA LYS A 177 3.18 11.38 -8.78
C LYS A 177 3.96 10.18 -8.25
N LEU A 178 3.34 9.40 -7.36
CA LEU A 178 3.92 8.19 -6.78
C LEU A 178 3.58 6.97 -7.63
N ILE A 179 2.28 6.78 -7.93
CA ILE A 179 1.78 5.64 -8.70
C ILE A 179 0.39 5.96 -9.30
N THR A 180 -0.05 5.14 -10.25
CA THR A 180 -1.45 5.11 -10.72
C THR A 180 -2.11 3.86 -10.19
N ILE A 181 -3.30 3.99 -9.64
CA ILE A 181 -4.15 2.89 -9.22
C ILE A 181 -5.44 2.94 -10.02
N ASP A 182 -6.17 1.83 -10.09
CA ASP A 182 -7.44 1.75 -10.77
C ASP A 182 -8.50 1.12 -9.86
N SER A 183 -9.73 1.57 -10.02
CA SER A 183 -10.88 1.10 -9.25
C SER A 183 -11.63 0.00 -9.99
N ASP A 184 -12.13 -0.97 -9.23
CA ASP A 184 -13.02 -2.00 -9.72
C ASP A 184 -14.45 -1.49 -9.99
N SER A 185 -15.28 -2.42 -10.47
CA SER A 185 -16.70 -2.20 -10.74
C SER A 185 -17.54 -1.94 -9.47
N ARG A 186 -16.93 -1.84 -8.29
CA ARG A 186 -17.56 -1.51 -7.01
C ARG A 186 -16.86 -0.32 -6.32
N GLY A 187 -16.00 0.39 -7.04
CA GLY A 187 -15.32 1.58 -6.57
C GLY A 187 -14.24 1.30 -5.53
N MET A 188 -13.68 0.08 -5.52
CA MET A 188 -12.56 -0.31 -4.67
C MET A 188 -11.28 -0.39 -5.49
N ALA A 189 -10.19 0.18 -4.99
CA ALA A 189 -8.87 0.11 -5.62
C ALA A 189 -7.86 -0.49 -4.63
N ILE A 190 -7.04 -1.44 -5.11
CA ILE A 190 -5.94 -2.03 -4.33
C ILE A 190 -4.66 -1.96 -5.15
N GLN A 191 -3.64 -1.35 -4.55
CA GLN A 191 -2.26 -1.46 -5.00
C GLN A 191 -1.49 -2.27 -3.95
N PRO A 192 -1.06 -3.50 -4.25
CA PRO A 192 -0.21 -4.29 -3.35
C PRO A 192 1.13 -3.60 -3.15
N TRP A 193 1.92 -4.06 -2.17
CA TRP A 193 3.27 -3.54 -1.93
C TRP A 193 4.14 -3.49 -3.19
N THR A 194 4.25 -2.30 -3.77
CA THR A 194 4.90 -2.04 -5.05
C THR A 194 6.01 -1.03 -4.85
N GLU A 195 7.18 -1.28 -5.42
CA GLU A 195 8.29 -0.34 -5.35
C GLU A 195 7.96 0.96 -6.08
N VAL A 196 8.27 2.10 -5.46
CA VAL A 196 8.08 3.43 -6.06
C VAL A 196 9.35 4.25 -6.00
N ASP A 197 9.58 5.08 -7.02
CA ASP A 197 10.68 6.05 -7.02
C ASP A 197 10.33 7.23 -6.08
N PHE A 198 10.56 7.04 -4.79
CA PHE A 198 10.39 8.06 -3.77
C PHE A 198 11.34 7.78 -2.61
N HIS A 199 11.54 8.73 -1.71
CA HIS A 199 12.32 8.48 -0.50
C HIS A 199 11.49 8.92 0.70
N ILE A 200 11.27 8.02 1.66
CA ILE A 200 10.47 8.31 2.85
C ILE A 200 11.30 8.48 4.11
N LEU A 201 12.54 7.97 4.19
CA LEU A 201 13.37 8.05 5.41
C LEU A 201 13.99 9.45 5.61
N ASP A 202 13.13 10.46 5.66
CA ASP A 202 13.43 11.87 5.90
C ASP A 202 12.27 12.48 6.71
N ASP A 203 12.57 13.12 7.84
CA ASP A 203 11.54 13.73 8.68
C ASP A 203 10.78 14.86 7.94
N ALA A 204 11.35 15.43 6.86
CA ALA A 204 10.70 16.44 6.03
C ALA A 204 9.45 15.92 5.28
N VAL A 205 9.29 14.59 5.14
CA VAL A 205 8.10 14.00 4.50
C VAL A 205 6.93 13.79 5.46
N ILE A 206 7.17 13.89 6.77
CA ILE A 206 6.13 13.76 7.80
C ILE A 206 5.20 14.98 7.74
N ASP A 207 3.92 14.78 8.04
CA ASP A 207 2.84 15.78 7.99
C ASP A 207 2.54 16.34 6.59
N LYS A 208 3.20 15.82 5.55
CA LYS A 208 2.94 16.20 4.16
C LYS A 208 1.75 15.45 3.59
N VAL A 209 1.11 16.07 2.60
CA VAL A 209 -0.18 15.61 2.08
C VAL A 209 0.01 14.66 0.89
N ILE A 210 -0.76 13.58 0.91
CA ILE A 210 -1.06 12.76 -0.25
C ILE A 210 -2.40 13.21 -0.82
N LEU A 211 -2.44 13.39 -2.13
CA LEU A 211 -3.64 13.63 -2.90
C LEU A 211 -3.95 12.42 -3.76
N VAL A 212 -5.25 12.12 -3.90
CA VAL A 212 -5.77 11.16 -4.86
C VAL A 212 -6.50 11.94 -5.92
N VAL A 213 -6.04 11.82 -7.17
CA VAL A 213 -6.54 12.64 -8.28
C VAL A 213 -7.07 11.73 -9.36
N GLU A 214 -8.30 11.97 -9.83
CA GLU A 214 -8.85 11.22 -10.96
C GLU A 214 -8.04 11.52 -12.23
N ALA A 215 -7.54 10.46 -12.89
CA ALA A 215 -6.67 10.57 -14.04
C ALA A 215 -7.35 11.29 -15.22
N GLY A 216 -6.59 12.12 -15.93
CA GLY A 216 -7.13 12.96 -17.00
C GLY A 216 -7.93 14.17 -16.52
N THR A 217 -8.03 14.37 -15.20
CA THR A 217 -8.69 15.53 -14.59
C THR A 217 -7.73 16.28 -13.65
N SER A 218 -8.20 17.37 -13.05
CA SER A 218 -7.55 18.01 -11.89
C SER A 218 -8.37 17.86 -10.61
N ASN A 219 -9.27 16.88 -10.57
CA ASN A 219 -10.20 16.67 -9.47
C ASN A 219 -9.54 15.82 -8.38
N VAL A 220 -9.32 16.43 -7.21
CA VAL A 220 -8.88 15.70 -6.01
C VAL A 220 -10.11 15.03 -5.41
N VAL A 221 -10.07 13.70 -5.30
CA VAL A 221 -11.18 12.91 -4.75
C VAL A 221 -11.00 12.68 -3.26
N ASP A 222 -9.80 12.30 -2.85
CA ASP A 222 -9.43 12.01 -1.46
C ASP A 222 -8.07 12.64 -1.13
N CYS A 223 -7.84 12.92 0.15
CA CYS A 223 -6.54 13.42 0.62
C CYS A 223 -6.24 12.97 2.05
N GLY A 224 -4.97 12.97 2.44
CA GLY A 224 -4.55 12.60 3.79
C GLY A 224 -3.12 13.03 4.09
N LYS A 225 -2.75 13.06 5.37
CA LYS A 225 -1.38 13.38 5.81
C LYS A 225 -0.58 12.13 6.09
N LEU A 226 0.70 12.14 5.71
CA LEU A 226 1.65 11.12 6.10
C LEU A 226 2.01 11.25 7.58
N GLN A 227 1.87 10.16 8.32
CA GLN A 227 2.22 10.02 9.72
C GLN A 227 3.09 8.79 9.92
N ILE A 228 3.90 8.76 10.97
CA ILE A 228 4.64 7.56 11.35
C ILE A 228 3.64 6.46 11.71
N HIS A 229 3.77 5.30 11.08
CA HIS A 229 2.98 4.12 11.41
C HIS A 229 3.80 3.21 12.34
N GLY A 230 3.28 2.95 13.54
CA GLY A 230 3.97 2.21 14.59
C GLY A 230 4.72 3.14 15.56
N ASN A 231 5.93 2.77 15.97
CA ASN A 231 6.70 3.50 16.98
C ASN A 231 7.78 4.39 16.35
N VAL A 232 7.93 5.62 16.86
CA VAL A 232 9.00 6.56 16.51
C VAL A 232 10.40 5.95 16.68
N SER A 233 10.60 5.05 17.64
CA SER A 233 11.89 4.37 17.84
C SER A 233 12.25 3.44 16.67
N ASP A 234 11.27 2.75 16.08
CA ASP A 234 11.49 1.91 14.90
C ASP A 234 11.76 2.76 13.66
N TRP A 235 11.08 3.90 13.54
CA TRP A 235 11.34 4.92 12.52
C TRP A 235 12.80 5.40 12.57
N GLN A 236 13.26 5.84 13.74
CA GLN A 236 14.63 6.29 13.95
C GLN A 236 15.65 5.18 13.67
N ARG A 237 15.35 3.94 14.06
CA ARG A 237 16.21 2.78 13.75
C ARG A 237 16.33 2.57 12.23
N ALA A 238 15.24 2.73 11.49
CA ALA A 238 15.25 2.62 10.04
C ALA A 238 16.08 3.73 9.37
N MET A 239 15.93 4.98 9.80
CA MET A 239 16.71 6.12 9.27
C MET A 239 18.21 6.00 9.54
N ASN A 240 18.57 5.64 10.77
CA ASN A 240 19.97 5.47 11.17
C ASN A 240 20.61 4.25 10.49
N GLY A 241 19.78 3.27 10.14
CA GLY A 241 20.20 1.96 9.68
C GLY A 241 20.67 1.13 10.86
N SER A 242 20.37 -0.17 10.84
CA SER A 242 21.00 -1.09 11.78
C SER A 242 22.52 -1.02 11.55
N PRO A 243 23.37 -0.97 12.59
CA PRO A 243 24.80 -1.19 12.39
C PRO A 243 24.94 -2.54 11.70
N SER A 244 25.35 -2.52 10.44
CA SER A 244 25.62 -3.74 9.69
C SER A 244 26.75 -4.45 10.43
N THR A 245 26.46 -5.57 11.08
CA THR A 245 27.44 -6.41 11.79
C THR A 245 28.65 -6.68 10.90
N LEU A 246 28.44 -6.85 9.59
CA LEU A 246 29.47 -7.01 8.57
C LEU A 246 30.52 -5.89 8.51
N ARG A 247 30.13 -4.61 8.58
CA ARG A 247 31.10 -3.51 8.56
C ARG A 247 31.95 -3.48 9.82
N VAL A 248 31.36 -3.82 10.96
CA VAL A 248 32.06 -3.89 12.25
C VAL A 248 33.04 -5.07 12.26
N THR A 249 32.68 -6.22 11.69
CA THR A 249 33.59 -7.36 11.63
C THR A 249 34.76 -7.08 10.69
N VAL A 250 34.52 -6.48 9.52
CA VAL A 250 35.58 -6.15 8.56
C VAL A 250 36.55 -5.12 9.10
N THR A 251 36.09 -4.04 9.75
CA THR A 251 37.01 -3.08 10.39
C THR A 251 37.81 -3.72 11.52
N TYR A 252 37.21 -4.63 12.29
CA TYR A 252 37.93 -5.36 13.34
C TYR A 252 39.00 -6.29 12.78
N PHE A 253 38.69 -7.06 11.72
CA PHE A 253 39.65 -7.94 11.06
C PHE A 253 40.78 -7.16 10.39
N VAL A 254 40.48 -6.03 9.73
CA VAL A 254 41.50 -5.15 9.14
C VAL A 254 42.38 -4.54 10.23
N ALA A 255 41.81 -4.07 11.34
CA ALA A 255 42.59 -3.53 12.45
C ALA A 255 43.50 -4.59 13.09
N LEU A 256 43.02 -5.83 13.23
CA LEU A 256 43.79 -6.94 13.77
C LEU A 256 44.93 -7.38 12.83
N LEU A 257 44.69 -7.42 11.52
CA LEU A 257 45.71 -7.67 10.51
C LEU A 257 46.78 -6.57 10.48
N VAL A 258 46.38 -5.30 10.56
CA VAL A 258 47.32 -4.17 10.61
C VAL A 258 48.16 -4.21 11.89
N ALA A 259 47.56 -4.50 13.04
CA ALA A 259 48.32 -4.67 14.29
C ALA A 259 49.33 -5.82 14.17
N LEU A 260 48.91 -6.98 13.65
CA LEU A 260 49.82 -8.12 13.45
C LEU A 260 50.97 -7.82 12.48
N LEU A 261 50.74 -6.98 11.46
CA LEU A 261 51.78 -6.56 10.50
C LEU A 261 52.74 -5.50 11.06
N ILE A 262 52.33 -4.73 12.06
CA ILE A 262 53.18 -3.70 12.70
C ILE A 262 54.06 -4.31 13.81
N PHE A 263 53.59 -5.39 14.45
CA PHE A 263 54.27 -6.03 15.58
C PHE A 263 54.98 -7.35 15.22
N ALA A 264 55.10 -7.68 13.92
CA ALA A 264 55.92 -8.77 13.39
C ALA A 264 57.20 -8.21 12.75
#